data_AF-A0A3P9PUN9-F1
#
_entry.id   AF-A0A3P9PUN9-F1
#
_cell.length_a   1.000
_cell.length_b   1.000
_cell.length_c   1.000
_cell.angle_alpha   90.00
_cell.angle_beta   90.00
_cell.angle_gamma   90.00
#
_symmetry.space_group_name_H-M   'P 1'
#
loop_
_entity.id
_entity.type
_entity.pdbx_description
1 polymer ?
#
loop_
_entity_poly.entity_id
_entity_poly.type
_entity_poly.pdbx_seq_one_letter_code
_entity_poly.pdbx_strand_id
1 'polypeptide(L)'
;MDRVVLHYRPGSALRLSALLQQTQRLLEPMALRPPPAFRPWFPRGSAHRRPIRPAKPPPRIGPAGGALTETPPGPTDRTQDSPGRVQPAAPGTGPGTEREVPVVRRSWSVSRQSGVQLQSRMSLSRRLHRLVSLHRLHLRQRAKWVITQQNCSDLEEVSGCRGRCVRRAGLPTCNAHIQRERAEIWVFCDVLHCEQVGRHLKDELRLAGRIHLAVHRLGNIFSM
;
A
#
# COMPACT_ATOMS: atom_id res chain seq x y z
N MET A 1 -11.24 -41.20 -18.07
CA MET A 1 -11.64 -40.79 -16.71
C MET A 1 -10.38 -40.46 -15.95
N ASP A 2 -10.18 -39.20 -15.58
CA ASP A 2 -8.98 -38.79 -14.86
C ASP A 2 -9.08 -39.22 -13.40
N ARG A 3 -8.01 -39.81 -12.87
CA ARG A 3 -7.92 -40.22 -11.47
C ARG A 3 -7.46 -39.04 -10.62
N VAL A 4 -8.26 -38.65 -9.64
CA VAL A 4 -7.94 -37.55 -8.72
C VAL A 4 -7.56 -38.12 -7.35
N VAL A 5 -6.38 -37.73 -6.84
CA VAL A 5 -5.91 -38.10 -5.50
C VAL A 5 -6.03 -36.89 -4.58
N LEU A 6 -6.76 -37.06 -3.48
CA LEU A 6 -7.08 -35.99 -2.53
C LEU A 6 -6.21 -36.11 -1.27
N HIS A 7 -5.23 -35.22 -1.13
CA HIS A 7 -4.40 -35.11 0.07
C HIS A 7 -5.04 -34.14 1.06
N TYR A 8 -5.26 -34.58 2.31
CA TYR A 8 -5.82 -33.75 3.37
C TYR A 8 -5.08 -33.96 4.70
N ARG A 9 -5.16 -32.97 5.58
CA ARG A 9 -4.51 -33.00 6.89
C ARG A 9 -5.37 -33.79 7.91
N PRO A 10 -4.80 -34.77 8.63
CA PRO A 10 -5.51 -35.45 9.72
C PRO A 10 -5.83 -34.45 10.84
N GLY A 11 -7.07 -34.48 11.36
CA GLY A 11 -7.56 -33.54 12.39
C GLY A 11 -8.30 -32.30 11.87
N SER A 12 -8.56 -32.21 10.56
CA SER A 12 -9.46 -31.20 9.98
C SER A 12 -10.87 -31.30 10.57
N ALA A 13 -11.45 -30.17 11.00
CA ALA A 13 -12.82 -30.10 11.54
C ALA A 13 -13.91 -30.49 10.51
N LEU A 14 -13.58 -30.51 9.21
CA LEU A 14 -14.48 -30.95 8.16
C LEU A 14 -14.43 -32.47 8.01
N ARG A 15 -15.60 -33.11 8.07
CA ARG A 15 -15.78 -34.54 7.76
C ARG A 15 -15.31 -34.81 6.32
N LEU A 16 -14.69 -35.98 6.09
CA LEU A 16 -14.17 -36.40 4.79
C LEU A 16 -15.21 -36.26 3.65
N SER A 17 -16.48 -36.55 3.93
CA SER A 17 -17.58 -36.40 2.98
C SER A 17 -17.80 -34.96 2.51
N ALA A 18 -17.67 -33.97 3.41
CA ALA A 18 -17.78 -32.56 3.05
C ALA A 18 -16.60 -32.12 2.18
N LEU A 19 -15.41 -32.65 2.46
CA LEU A 19 -14.19 -32.36 1.70
C LEU A 19 -14.30 -32.91 0.27
N LEU A 20 -14.80 -34.14 0.12
CA LEU A 20 -15.09 -34.74 -1.20
C LEU A 20 -16.10 -33.91 -1.99
N GLN A 21 -17.24 -33.56 -1.38
CA GLN A 21 -18.27 -32.76 -2.06
C GLN A 21 -17.75 -31.39 -2.49
N GLN A 22 -16.91 -30.76 -1.66
CA GLN A 22 -16.29 -29.48 -2.00
C GLN A 22 -15.27 -29.63 -3.15
N THR A 23 -14.44 -30.68 -3.12
CA THR A 23 -13.47 -30.91 -4.20
C THR A 23 -14.14 -31.19 -5.53
N GLN A 24 -15.27 -31.90 -5.54
CA GLN A 24 -16.07 -32.12 -6.73
C GLN A 24 -16.50 -30.78 -7.34
N ARG A 25 -17.04 -29.86 -6.53
CA ARG A 25 -17.44 -28.52 -6.99
C ARG A 25 -16.28 -27.65 -7.48
N LEU A 26 -15.08 -27.82 -6.92
CA LEU A 26 -13.89 -27.07 -7.34
C LEU A 26 -13.30 -27.59 -8.65
N LEU A 27 -13.50 -28.87 -8.94
CA LEU A 27 -13.06 -29.50 -10.18
C LEU A 27 -14.08 -29.32 -11.32
N GLU A 28 -15.29 -28.84 -11.01
CA GLU A 28 -16.26 -28.46 -12.03
C GLU A 28 -15.65 -27.37 -12.94
N PRO A 29 -15.75 -27.53 -14.28
CA PRO A 29 -15.25 -26.53 -15.21
C PRO A 29 -15.90 -25.17 -14.95
N MET A 30 -15.10 -24.21 -14.48
CA MET A 30 -15.56 -22.85 -14.31
C MET A 30 -15.52 -22.13 -15.66
N ALA A 31 -16.56 -21.35 -15.97
CA ALA A 31 -16.53 -20.46 -17.12
C ALA A 31 -15.39 -19.45 -16.95
N LEU A 32 -14.32 -19.62 -17.73
CA LEU A 32 -13.21 -18.69 -17.75
C LEU A 32 -13.66 -17.42 -18.47
N ARG A 33 -13.65 -16.29 -17.75
CA ARG A 33 -13.77 -14.98 -18.41
C ARG A 33 -12.48 -14.75 -19.19
N PRO A 34 -12.55 -14.40 -20.49
CA PRO A 34 -11.35 -14.01 -21.23
C PRO A 34 -10.68 -12.83 -20.52
N PRO A 35 -9.34 -12.83 -20.37
CA PRO A 35 -8.65 -11.72 -19.75
C PRO A 35 -8.93 -10.45 -20.57
N PRO A 36 -9.26 -9.32 -19.93
CA PRO A 36 -9.49 -8.08 -20.66
C PRO A 36 -8.20 -7.71 -21.39
N ALA A 37 -8.30 -7.43 -22.68
CA ALA A 37 -7.19 -6.86 -23.42
C ALA A 37 -6.83 -5.50 -22.82
N PHE A 38 -5.54 -5.27 -22.58
CA PHE A 38 -5.08 -3.97 -22.11
C PHE A 38 -5.44 -2.90 -23.14
N ARG A 39 -6.19 -1.88 -22.69
CA ARG A 39 -6.50 -0.69 -23.48
C ARG A 39 -6.01 0.52 -22.69
N PRO A 40 -5.11 1.34 -23.25
CA PRO A 40 -4.73 2.60 -22.62
C PRO A 40 -6.00 3.45 -22.43
N TRP A 41 -6.23 3.94 -21.22
CA TRP A 41 -7.35 4.87 -20.97
C TRP A 41 -7.23 6.16 -21.80
N PHE A 42 -6.02 6.50 -22.23
CA PHE A 42 -5.73 7.65 -23.08
C PHE A 42 -4.92 7.21 -24.31
N PRO A 43 -5.56 7.02 -25.48
CA PRO A 43 -4.86 6.71 -26.71
C PRO A 43 -3.88 7.81 -27.10
N ARG A 44 -2.69 7.44 -27.58
CA ARG A 44 -1.71 8.39 -28.15
C ARG A 44 -2.40 9.15 -29.29
N GLY A 45 -2.52 10.46 -29.16
CA GLY A 45 -3.14 11.33 -30.17
C GLY A 45 -4.53 11.88 -29.82
N SER A 46 -5.20 11.37 -28.79
CA SER A 46 -6.48 11.94 -28.30
C SER A 46 -6.30 13.29 -27.58
N ALA A 47 -5.10 13.55 -27.08
CA ALA A 47 -4.75 14.82 -26.45
C ALA A 47 -4.21 15.79 -27.51
N HIS A 48 -5.03 16.75 -27.93
CA HIS A 48 -4.57 17.90 -28.72
C HIS A 48 -3.62 18.83 -27.93
N ARG A 49 -3.43 18.57 -26.62
CA ARG A 49 -2.52 19.31 -25.75
C ARG A 49 -1.27 18.50 -25.48
N ARG A 50 -0.11 19.13 -25.73
CA ARG A 50 1.20 18.59 -25.32
C ARG A 50 1.24 18.46 -23.80
N PRO A 51 1.85 17.40 -23.25
CA PRO A 51 2.01 17.27 -21.79
C PRO A 51 2.77 18.47 -21.26
N ILE A 52 2.25 19.08 -20.19
CA ILE A 52 2.90 20.20 -19.50
C ILE A 52 4.20 19.66 -18.90
N ARG A 53 5.33 20.25 -19.26
CA ARG A 53 6.64 19.92 -18.69
C ARG A 53 7.12 21.08 -17.81
N PRO A 54 7.66 20.82 -16.62
CA PRO A 54 8.37 21.82 -15.85
C PRO A 54 9.51 22.43 -16.68
N ALA A 55 9.74 23.73 -16.54
CA ALA A 55 10.82 24.42 -17.24
C ALA A 55 12.22 23.95 -16.78
N LYS A 56 12.35 23.58 -15.49
CA LYS A 56 13.61 23.14 -14.90
C LYS A 56 13.67 21.62 -14.78
N PRO A 57 14.77 20.98 -15.17
CA PRO A 57 14.98 19.56 -14.92
C PRO A 57 15.13 19.28 -13.42
N PRO A 58 14.84 18.04 -12.97
CA PRO A 58 15.13 17.65 -11.60
C PRO A 58 16.64 17.73 -11.31
N PRO A 59 17.05 18.08 -10.07
CA PRO A 59 18.45 18.10 -9.69
C PRO A 59 19.06 16.72 -9.88
N ARG A 60 20.18 16.65 -10.60
CA ARG A 60 20.95 15.42 -10.78
C ARG A 60 21.97 15.33 -9.65
N ILE A 61 21.74 14.43 -8.70
CA ILE A 61 22.74 14.15 -7.67
C ILE A 61 23.79 13.25 -8.33
N GLY A 62 24.92 13.83 -8.71
CA GLY A 62 26.14 13.07 -9.03
C GLY A 62 26.83 12.61 -7.74
N PRO A 63 27.74 11.62 -7.81
CA PRO A 63 28.57 11.27 -6.67
C PRO A 63 29.34 12.52 -6.18
N ALA A 64 29.46 12.67 -4.86
CA ALA A 64 30.00 13.86 -4.22
C ALA A 64 31.45 14.11 -4.65
N GLY A 65 31.66 15.17 -5.42
CA GLY A 65 32.99 15.58 -5.88
C GLY A 65 32.93 16.37 -7.19
N GLY A 66 32.48 17.61 -7.13
CA GLY A 66 32.51 18.51 -8.28
C GLY A 66 31.91 19.86 -7.92
N ALA A 67 32.77 20.86 -7.77
CA ALA A 67 32.46 22.20 -7.30
C ALA A 67 31.34 22.89 -8.09
N LEU A 68 30.58 23.71 -7.38
CA LEU A 68 29.68 24.72 -7.93
C LEU A 68 30.52 25.79 -8.64
N THR A 69 30.24 26.03 -9.91
CA THR A 69 30.61 27.27 -10.59
C THR A 69 29.40 27.78 -11.37
N GLU A 70 28.77 28.82 -10.82
CA GLU A 70 27.88 29.72 -11.54
C GLU A 70 28.72 30.74 -12.32
N THR A 71 28.51 30.88 -13.64
CA THR A 71 28.46 32.19 -14.36
C THR A 71 28.08 32.02 -15.86
N PRO A 72 27.18 32.85 -16.43
CA PRO A 72 27.06 33.16 -17.88
C PRO A 72 27.77 34.52 -18.21
N PRO A 73 27.89 35.08 -19.45
CA PRO A 73 27.21 34.84 -20.76
C PRO A 73 28.13 34.78 -22.04
N GLY A 74 27.57 34.67 -23.28
CA GLY A 74 28.26 34.58 -24.61
C GLY A 74 28.87 35.90 -25.16
N PRO A 75 29.22 36.13 -26.48
CA PRO A 75 28.86 35.46 -27.77
C PRO A 75 30.00 35.32 -28.87
N THR A 76 29.63 34.82 -30.08
CA THR A 76 30.34 34.84 -31.42
C THR A 76 31.64 34.02 -31.56
N ASP A 77 32.03 33.36 -32.67
CA ASP A 77 31.67 33.44 -34.10
C ASP A 77 32.01 32.09 -34.82
N ARG A 78 31.60 32.00 -36.09
CA ARG A 78 31.60 30.92 -37.11
C ARG A 78 32.94 30.13 -37.24
N THR A 79 33.02 28.89 -37.76
CA THR A 79 32.73 28.47 -39.15
C THR A 79 33.07 26.96 -39.32
N GLN A 80 32.18 26.19 -39.97
CA GLN A 80 32.35 24.94 -40.78
C GLN A 80 33.06 23.72 -40.13
N ASP A 81 32.59 22.47 -40.26
CA ASP A 81 32.04 21.82 -41.45
C ASP A 81 31.18 20.58 -41.08
N SER A 82 30.24 20.23 -41.94
CA SER A 82 29.45 18.97 -41.95
C SER A 82 29.74 18.26 -43.29
N PRO A 83 29.32 17.01 -43.61
CA PRO A 83 28.27 16.19 -42.99
C PRO A 83 28.58 14.67 -42.89
N GLY A 84 27.67 13.88 -42.31
CA GLY A 84 27.76 12.41 -42.43
C GLY A 84 26.82 11.62 -41.52
N ARG A 85 25.52 11.64 -41.82
CA ARG A 85 24.45 10.87 -41.16
C ARG A 85 24.50 9.39 -41.55
N VAL A 86 24.59 8.46 -40.59
CA VAL A 86 24.16 7.05 -40.76
C VAL A 86 23.49 6.52 -39.50
N GLN A 87 22.28 5.97 -39.67
CA GLN A 87 21.48 5.26 -38.67
C GLN A 87 22.08 3.88 -38.36
N PRO A 88 21.92 3.30 -37.16
CA PRO A 88 22.04 1.86 -37.00
C PRO A 88 20.70 1.17 -37.24
N ALA A 89 20.73 0.28 -38.24
CA ALA A 89 19.65 -0.58 -38.70
C ALA A 89 19.28 -1.70 -37.71
N ALA A 90 18.14 -2.32 -38.00
CA ALA A 90 17.66 -3.56 -37.39
C ALA A 90 18.67 -4.72 -37.54
N PRO A 91 18.72 -5.69 -36.61
CA PRO A 91 19.40 -6.96 -36.85
C PRO A 91 18.40 -8.03 -37.33
N GLY A 92 18.66 -8.53 -38.53
CA GLY A 92 18.07 -9.75 -39.06
C GLY A 92 18.72 -11.02 -38.49
N THR A 93 17.98 -12.08 -38.73
CA THR A 93 18.14 -13.52 -38.50
C THR A 93 19.54 -14.11 -38.73
N GLY A 94 20.01 -14.92 -37.78
CA GLY A 94 21.14 -15.86 -37.88
C GLY A 94 21.20 -16.78 -36.64
N PRO A 95 21.65 -18.05 -36.75
CA PRO A 95 21.18 -19.16 -35.91
C PRO A 95 22.05 -19.46 -34.67
N GLY A 96 21.43 -20.10 -33.67
CA GLY A 96 22.11 -20.95 -32.70
C GLY A 96 22.71 -20.26 -31.47
N THR A 97 21.95 -20.23 -30.38
CA THR A 97 22.29 -20.77 -29.04
C THR A 97 21.13 -20.35 -28.12
N GLU A 98 20.17 -21.25 -27.93
CA GLU A 98 19.07 -21.06 -26.98
C GLU A 98 19.64 -20.91 -25.57
N ARG A 99 19.82 -19.67 -25.13
CA ARG A 99 19.89 -19.37 -23.71
C ARG A 99 18.47 -19.55 -23.19
N GLU A 100 18.19 -20.72 -22.62
CA GLU A 100 16.96 -20.98 -21.87
C GLU A 100 16.72 -19.80 -20.92
N VAL A 101 15.72 -18.99 -21.24
CA VAL A 101 15.23 -17.96 -20.35
C VAL A 101 14.54 -18.74 -19.23
N PRO A 102 15.05 -18.72 -17.99
CA PRO A 102 14.42 -19.48 -16.92
C PRO A 102 13.00 -18.95 -16.77
N VAL A 103 12.02 -19.83 -16.99
CA VAL A 103 10.60 -19.53 -16.82
C VAL A 103 10.43 -19.08 -15.38
N VAL A 104 10.31 -17.77 -15.17
CA VAL A 104 10.09 -17.18 -13.84
C VAL A 104 8.71 -17.64 -13.39
N ARG A 105 8.70 -18.74 -12.64
CA ARG A 105 7.50 -19.28 -12.02
C ARG A 105 7.08 -18.32 -10.91
N ARG A 106 6.16 -17.43 -11.25
CA ARG A 106 5.49 -16.55 -10.28
C ARG A 106 4.58 -17.41 -9.42
N SER A 107 5.07 -17.78 -8.24
CA SER A 107 4.23 -18.35 -7.19
C SER A 107 3.55 -17.22 -6.43
N TRP A 108 2.25 -17.36 -6.23
CA TRP A 108 1.51 -16.55 -5.27
C TRP A 108 1.11 -17.47 -4.13
N SER A 109 1.43 -17.09 -2.90
CA SER A 109 0.84 -17.69 -1.71
C SER A 109 -0.13 -16.68 -1.11
N VAL A 110 -1.37 -17.13 -0.88
CA VAL A 110 -2.31 -16.41 -0.02
C VAL A 110 -2.09 -16.97 1.37
N SER A 111 -1.21 -16.31 2.14
CA SER A 111 -1.16 -16.53 3.57
C SER A 111 -2.44 -15.97 4.18
N ARG A 112 -3.40 -16.85 4.50
CA ARG A 112 -4.38 -16.48 5.52
C ARG A 112 -3.57 -16.30 6.79
N GLN A 113 -3.57 -15.09 7.36
CA GLN A 113 -3.04 -14.88 8.71
C GLN A 113 -3.61 -16.01 9.57
N SER A 114 -2.70 -16.83 10.08
CA SER A 114 -3.00 -18.05 10.82
C SER A 114 -4.16 -17.79 11.78
N GLY A 115 -5.27 -18.51 11.59
CA GLY A 115 -6.44 -18.47 12.45
C GLY A 115 -6.20 -19.12 13.81
N VAL A 116 -4.98 -19.02 14.34
CA VAL A 116 -4.58 -19.57 15.62
C VAL A 116 -4.21 -18.39 16.51
N GLN A 117 -5.11 -18.09 17.46
CA GLN A 117 -4.80 -17.35 18.69
C GLN A 117 -4.83 -15.81 18.70
N LEU A 118 -5.39 -15.11 17.70
CA LEU A 118 -5.61 -13.65 17.85
C LEU A 118 -6.89 -13.28 18.62
N GLN A 119 -7.88 -14.18 18.66
CA GLN A 119 -9.16 -13.92 19.34
C GLN A 119 -9.04 -13.88 20.88
N SER A 120 -8.05 -14.58 21.46
CA SER A 120 -7.93 -14.72 22.92
C SER A 120 -7.28 -13.52 23.62
N ARG A 121 -6.67 -12.58 22.89
CA ARG A 121 -5.89 -11.46 23.47
C ARG A 121 -6.49 -10.07 23.23
N MET A 122 -7.61 -9.97 22.51
CA MET A 122 -8.09 -8.70 21.99
C MET A 122 -9.55 -8.45 22.39
N SER A 123 -9.78 -8.28 23.69
CA SER A 123 -11.08 -7.81 24.19
C SER A 123 -11.07 -6.28 24.25
N LEU A 124 -12.05 -5.66 23.60
CA LEU A 124 -12.33 -4.24 23.80
C LEU A 124 -12.74 -4.03 25.25
N SER A 125 -12.38 -2.89 25.84
CA SER A 125 -12.88 -2.50 27.16
C SER A 125 -14.41 -2.53 27.18
N ARG A 126 -15.00 -2.79 28.36
CA ARG A 126 -16.48 -2.80 28.52
C ARG A 126 -17.13 -1.52 27.98
N ARG A 127 -16.46 -0.38 28.16
CA ARG A 127 -16.94 0.93 27.67
C ARG A 127 -16.96 0.96 26.14
N LEU A 128 -15.86 0.62 25.49
CA LEU A 128 -15.79 0.62 24.04
C LEU A 128 -16.70 -0.46 23.42
N HIS A 129 -16.78 -1.64 24.04
CA HIS A 129 -17.69 -2.70 23.62
C HIS A 129 -19.15 -2.24 23.64
N ARG A 130 -19.60 -1.53 24.69
CA ARG A 130 -20.95 -0.94 24.75
C ARG A 130 -21.20 0.04 23.62
N LEU A 131 -20.24 0.89 23.29
CA LEU A 131 -20.35 1.87 22.20
C LEU A 131 -20.39 1.18 20.82
N VAL A 132 -19.56 0.16 20.61
CA VAL A 132 -19.58 -0.65 19.38
C VAL A 132 -20.93 -1.34 19.22
N SER A 133 -21.49 -1.91 20.28
CA SER A 133 -22.83 -2.51 20.26
C SER A 133 -23.93 -1.47 20.01
N LEU A 134 -23.89 -0.33 20.70
CA LEU A 134 -24.88 0.74 20.60
C LEU A 134 -24.95 1.31 19.17
N HIS A 135 -23.78 1.54 18.57
CA HIS A 135 -23.67 2.07 17.21
C HIS A 135 -23.69 0.98 16.13
N ARG A 136 -23.90 -0.30 16.50
CA ARG A 136 -23.89 -1.47 15.60
C ARG A 136 -22.67 -1.51 14.67
N LEU A 137 -21.51 -1.17 15.22
CA LEU A 137 -20.27 -1.08 14.45
C LEU A 137 -19.70 -2.46 14.15
N HIS A 138 -19.28 -2.66 12.90
CA HIS A 138 -18.56 -3.87 12.54
C HIS A 138 -17.11 -3.79 13.02
N LEU A 139 -16.56 -4.87 13.56
CA LEU A 139 -15.19 -4.88 14.11
C LEU A 139 -14.11 -4.57 13.07
N ARG A 140 -14.36 -4.88 11.78
CA ARG A 140 -13.45 -4.53 10.67
C ARG A 140 -13.77 -3.17 10.02
N GLN A 141 -14.72 -2.41 10.55
CA GLN A 141 -15.02 -1.08 10.05
C GLN A 141 -13.85 -0.15 10.36
N ARG A 142 -13.55 0.77 9.43
CA ARG A 142 -12.50 1.76 9.62
C ARG A 142 -12.96 2.87 10.56
N ALA A 143 -12.18 3.10 11.60
CA ALA A 143 -12.25 4.24 12.50
C ALA A 143 -10.95 5.05 12.39
N LYS A 144 -10.94 6.30 12.86
CA LYS A 144 -9.75 7.14 12.93
C LYS A 144 -9.56 7.72 14.32
N TRP A 145 -8.35 7.67 14.84
CA TRP A 145 -7.93 8.50 15.96
C TRP A 145 -7.59 9.89 15.45
N VAL A 146 -8.13 10.91 16.11
CA VAL A 146 -7.85 12.32 15.85
C VAL A 146 -6.98 12.84 16.99
N ILE A 147 -5.78 13.28 16.63
CA ILE A 147 -4.80 13.90 17.51
C ILE A 147 -4.69 15.35 17.07
N THR A 148 -4.85 16.30 18.00
CA THR A 148 -4.78 17.73 17.72
C THR A 148 -3.46 18.29 18.22
N GLN A 149 -3.12 19.52 17.81
CA GLN A 149 -1.96 20.24 18.33
C GLN A 149 -1.95 20.37 19.85
N GLN A 150 -3.11 20.43 20.51
CA GLN A 150 -3.18 20.52 21.96
C GLN A 150 -2.69 19.25 22.66
N ASN A 151 -2.63 18.13 21.94
CA ASN A 151 -2.12 16.87 22.46
C ASN A 151 -0.60 16.73 22.32
N CYS A 152 0.06 17.62 21.57
CA CYS A 152 1.48 17.51 21.23
C CYS A 152 2.20 18.82 21.53
N SER A 153 3.37 18.75 22.16
CA SER A 153 4.24 19.93 22.32
C SER A 153 4.86 20.38 20.99
N ASP A 154 5.13 19.44 20.07
CA ASP A 154 5.64 19.74 18.73
C ASP A 154 4.95 18.87 17.66
N LEU A 155 4.30 19.50 16.69
CA LEU A 155 3.68 18.81 15.56
C LEU A 155 4.73 18.25 14.58
N GLU A 156 5.91 18.86 14.49
CA GLU A 156 6.96 18.49 13.55
C GLU A 156 7.62 17.15 13.94
N GLU A 157 7.95 16.94 15.22
CA GLU A 157 8.43 15.65 15.73
C GLU A 157 7.42 14.51 15.48
N VAL A 158 6.13 14.76 15.73
CA VAL A 158 5.05 13.78 15.49
C VAL A 158 4.80 13.59 13.99
N SER A 159 5.02 14.62 13.17
CA SER A 159 4.95 14.51 11.70
C SER A 159 6.10 13.67 11.12
N GLY A 160 7.25 13.64 11.81
CA GLY A 160 8.39 12.76 11.55
C GLY A 160 8.10 11.27 11.81
N CYS A 161 7.03 10.94 12.54
CA CYS A 161 6.50 9.58 12.71
C CYS A 161 5.77 9.04 11.45
N ARG A 162 5.83 9.74 10.30
CA ARG A 162 5.25 9.28 9.01
C ARG A 162 5.73 7.87 8.66
N GLY A 163 4.87 6.90 8.91
CA GLY A 163 5.05 5.49 8.59
C GLY A 163 6.13 4.74 9.37
N ARG A 164 7.12 5.39 9.99
CA ARG A 164 8.14 4.68 10.80
C ARG A 164 7.55 4.08 12.06
N CYS A 165 6.70 4.82 12.76
CA CYS A 165 6.10 4.38 14.02
C CYS A 165 5.04 3.31 13.75
N VAL A 166 4.18 3.51 12.75
CA VAL A 166 3.22 2.49 12.29
C VAL A 166 3.90 1.21 11.80
N ARG A 167 5.04 1.31 11.09
CA ARG A 167 5.81 0.14 10.62
C ARG A 167 6.63 -0.53 11.72
N ARG A 168 7.20 0.22 12.66
CA ARG A 168 7.93 -0.31 13.82
C ARG A 168 7.00 -0.93 14.87
N ALA A 169 5.80 -0.40 15.01
CA ALA A 169 4.80 -0.84 15.98
C ALA A 169 4.16 -2.20 15.67
N GLY A 170 4.37 -2.75 14.46
CA GLY A 170 3.75 -3.99 14.04
C GLY A 170 2.21 -3.93 14.01
N LEU A 171 1.61 -2.72 14.00
CA LEU A 171 0.17 -2.56 14.07
C LEU A 171 -0.48 -2.97 12.75
N PRO A 172 -1.36 -3.99 12.74
CA PRO A 172 -1.99 -4.43 11.52
C PRO A 172 -2.88 -3.31 10.96
N THR A 173 -2.77 -3.05 9.65
CA THR A 173 -3.69 -2.22 8.85
C THR A 173 -3.78 -0.71 9.17
N CYS A 174 -2.89 -0.17 10.00
CA CYS A 174 -2.98 1.25 10.37
C CYS A 174 -2.43 2.18 9.28
N ASN A 175 -3.12 3.30 9.02
CA ASN A 175 -2.67 4.34 8.08
C ASN A 175 -2.75 5.71 8.77
N ALA A 176 -1.73 6.56 8.61
CA ALA A 176 -1.73 7.90 9.19
C ALA A 176 -1.83 8.98 8.09
N HIS A 177 -2.61 10.02 8.36
CA HIS A 177 -2.81 11.18 7.48
C HIS A 177 -2.64 12.46 8.29
N ILE A 178 -1.82 13.40 7.82
CA ILE A 178 -1.57 14.67 8.50
C ILE A 178 -2.31 15.77 7.76
N GLN A 179 -3.17 16.48 8.47
CA GLN A 179 -3.90 17.63 7.95
C GLN A 179 -3.31 18.90 8.55
N ARG A 180 -2.40 19.54 7.80
CA ARG A 180 -1.66 20.73 8.24
C ARG A 180 -2.56 21.94 8.50
N GLU A 181 -3.55 22.16 7.64
CA GLU A 181 -4.49 23.29 7.75
C GLU A 181 -5.31 23.28 9.04
N ARG A 182 -5.54 22.11 9.64
CA ARG A 182 -6.32 21.95 10.87
C ARG A 182 -5.45 21.57 12.07
N ALA A 183 -4.12 21.49 11.88
CA ALA A 183 -3.18 20.97 12.86
C ALA A 183 -3.64 19.64 13.50
N GLU A 184 -4.17 18.74 12.66
CA GLU A 184 -4.72 17.44 13.07
C GLU A 184 -3.93 16.29 12.42
N ILE A 185 -3.75 15.21 13.19
CA ILE A 185 -3.19 13.95 12.71
C ILE A 185 -4.25 12.87 12.87
N TRP A 186 -4.54 12.18 11.77
CA TRP A 186 -5.55 11.13 11.71
C TRP A 186 -4.88 9.77 11.55
N VAL A 187 -5.13 8.87 12.49
CA VAL A 187 -4.63 7.49 12.43
C VAL A 187 -5.79 6.54 12.25
N PHE A 188 -5.93 6.02 11.05
CA PHE A 188 -6.96 5.05 10.67
C PHE A 188 -6.59 3.65 11.13
N CYS A 189 -7.55 2.96 11.74
CA CYS A 189 -7.45 1.57 12.19
C CYS A 189 -8.82 0.88 12.12
N ASP A 190 -8.83 -0.44 12.24
CA ASP A 190 -10.08 -1.19 12.36
C ASP A 190 -10.62 -1.08 13.80
N VAL A 191 -11.96 -1.06 13.97
CA VAL A 191 -12.61 -1.01 15.30
C VAL A 191 -12.10 -2.10 16.24
N LEU A 192 -11.77 -3.27 15.71
CA LEU A 192 -11.19 -4.39 16.46
C LEU A 192 -9.90 -4.01 17.20
N HIS A 193 -9.06 -3.19 16.59
CA HIS A 193 -7.73 -2.84 17.10
C HIS A 193 -7.68 -1.42 17.65
N CYS A 194 -8.76 -0.64 17.55
CA CYS A 194 -8.71 0.79 17.79
C CYS A 194 -8.26 1.15 19.21
N GLU A 195 -8.64 0.37 20.23
CA GLU A 195 -8.24 0.64 21.61
C GLU A 195 -6.74 0.41 21.85
N GLN A 196 -6.18 -0.68 21.28
CA GLN A 196 -4.75 -0.96 21.35
C GLN A 196 -3.95 0.11 20.59
N VAL A 197 -4.41 0.47 19.40
CA VAL A 197 -3.80 1.53 18.58
C VAL A 197 -3.81 2.85 19.34
N GLY A 198 -4.92 3.20 20.02
CA GLY A 198 -5.02 4.43 20.80
C GLY A 198 -4.02 4.50 21.96
N ARG A 199 -3.87 3.41 22.73
CA ARG A 199 -2.83 3.33 23.79
C ARG A 199 -1.43 3.50 23.21
N HIS A 200 -1.14 2.75 22.15
CA HIS A 200 0.17 2.78 21.53
C HIS A 200 0.52 4.18 20.98
N LEU A 201 -0.47 4.88 20.40
CA LEU A 201 -0.29 6.26 19.96
C LEU A 201 0.03 7.20 21.13
N LYS A 202 -0.66 7.04 22.27
CA LYS A 202 -0.37 7.84 23.47
C LYS A 202 1.03 7.59 24.01
N ASP A 203 1.43 6.32 24.09
CA ASP A 203 2.70 5.92 24.69
C ASP A 203 3.89 6.34 23.80
N GLU A 204 3.84 6.04 22.49
CA GLU A 204 4.93 6.36 21.55
C GLU A 204 5.08 7.86 21.28
N LEU A 205 3.95 8.55 21.10
CA LEU A 205 3.97 9.99 20.77
C LEU A 205 3.91 10.88 22.01
N ARG A 206 3.90 10.28 23.21
CA ARG A 206 3.80 10.96 24.50
C ARG A 206 2.67 12.00 24.53
N LEU A 207 1.51 11.63 23.97
CA LEU A 207 0.40 12.56 23.78
C LEU A 207 -0.18 13.00 25.12
N ALA A 208 -0.33 14.31 25.31
CA ALA A 208 -1.01 14.89 26.45
C ALA A 208 -2.53 14.97 26.24
N GLY A 209 -3.30 14.87 27.32
CA GLY A 209 -4.75 15.04 27.28
C GLY A 209 -5.51 13.89 26.62
N ARG A 210 -6.69 14.20 26.06
CA ARG A 210 -7.57 13.20 25.44
C ARG A 210 -7.43 13.19 23.93
N ILE A 211 -7.41 11.99 23.34
CA ILE A 211 -7.55 11.78 21.90
C ILE A 211 -8.93 11.20 21.60
N HIS A 212 -9.42 11.43 20.38
CA HIS A 212 -10.78 11.05 20.00
C HIS A 212 -10.79 9.98 18.90
N LEU A 213 -11.60 8.94 19.10
CA LEU A 213 -11.89 7.94 18.09
C LEU A 213 -13.16 8.36 17.35
N ALA A 214 -13.03 8.58 16.05
CA ALA A 214 -14.11 8.94 15.15
C ALA A 214 -14.41 7.83 14.14
N VAL A 215 -15.69 7.61 13.87
CA VAL A 215 -16.15 6.71 12.80
C VAL A 215 -16.87 7.53 11.74
N HIS A 216 -16.68 7.17 10.47
CA HIS A 216 -17.34 7.84 9.36
C HIS A 216 -18.87 7.82 9.55
N ARG A 217 -19.51 8.98 9.36
CA ARG A 217 -20.95 9.26 9.59
C ARG A 217 -21.42 9.34 11.05
N LEU A 218 -20.66 8.82 12.01
CA LEU A 218 -21.01 8.91 13.45
C LEU A 218 -20.25 10.00 14.20
N GLY A 219 -19.12 10.46 13.66
CA GLY A 219 -18.26 11.41 14.36
C GLY A 219 -17.54 10.74 15.53
N ASN A 220 -17.26 11.51 16.58
CA ASN A 220 -16.50 11.05 17.75
C ASN A 220 -17.36 10.12 18.61
N ILE A 221 -16.95 8.86 18.74
CA ILE A 221 -17.69 7.84 19.49
C ILE A 221 -17.00 7.49 20.81
N PHE A 222 -15.68 7.69 20.91
CA PHE A 222 -14.89 7.32 22.08
C PHE A 222 -13.72 8.28 22.28
N SER A 223 -13.24 8.40 23.51
CA SER A 223 -12.03 9.16 23.84
C SER A 223 -11.28 8.50 24.97
N MET A 224 -9.96 8.68 24.96
CA MET A 224 -9.05 8.18 25.99
C MET A 224 -7.96 9.19 26.29
#